data_AF-M7AQG1-F1
#
_entry.id   AF-M7AQG1-F1
#
_cell.length_a   1.000
_cell.length_b   1.000
_cell.length_c   1.000
_cell.angle_alpha   90.00
_cell.angle_beta   90.00
_cell.angle_gamma   90.00
#
_symmetry.space_group_name_H-M   'P 1'
#
loop_
_entity.id
_entity.type
_entity.pdbx_description
1 polymer ?
#
loop_
_entity_poly.entity_id
_entity_poly.type
_entity_poly.pdbx_seq_one_letter_code
_entity_poly.pdbx_strand_id
1 'polypeptide(L)'
;MPLEPPSRHGLYYYALDATHLAFLGVDEQRGLYSQAFSSSGPREVLPVHADVASFLPGGLSLVHRGTFGAWECVKLIQNETDGPLPGSHEITRKVGRVEEKLANWTFSTAGSPAPADLSVALLQAEFSLPPMYGGLGLRTEQEEWEAVAEEGEELRVILQPRQKLYWWQYHLGLGHRPVLFCRCLKVTRSPTSPANLPLPRSDAGDAGV
;
A
#
# COMPACT_ATOMS: atom_id res chain seq x y z
N MET A 1 -24.11 10.53 24.72
CA MET A 1 -25.16 10.44 23.67
C MET A 1 -24.80 9.26 22.77
N PRO A 2 -25.71 8.31 22.48
CA PRO A 2 -25.42 7.24 21.53
C PRO A 2 -25.18 7.82 20.14
N LEU A 3 -24.21 7.29 19.39
CA LEU A 3 -24.01 7.67 18.00
C LEU A 3 -25.16 7.13 17.14
N GLU A 4 -25.73 7.99 16.30
CA GLU A 4 -26.66 7.61 15.24
C GLU A 4 -26.01 6.55 14.33
N PRO A 5 -26.76 5.58 13.78
CA PRO A 5 -26.20 4.46 13.02
C PRO A 5 -25.22 4.85 11.90
N PRO A 6 -25.48 5.88 11.06
CA PRO A 6 -24.54 6.30 10.02
C PRO A 6 -23.23 6.85 10.59
N SER A 7 -23.29 7.44 11.77
CA SER A 7 -22.14 8.03 12.45
C SER A 7 -21.20 6.97 13.02
N ARG A 8 -21.69 5.75 13.32
CA ARG A 8 -20.90 4.65 13.89
C ARG A 8 -19.82 4.12 12.94
N HIS A 9 -19.90 4.46 11.66
CA HIS A 9 -18.94 4.08 10.64
C HIS A 9 -17.82 5.13 10.45
N GLY A 10 -17.81 6.21 11.24
CA GLY A 10 -16.76 7.23 11.17
C GLY A 10 -15.38 6.63 11.41
N LEU A 11 -14.43 6.92 10.52
CA LEU A 11 -13.05 6.45 10.61
C LEU A 11 -12.27 7.21 11.69
N TYR A 12 -12.58 8.50 11.86
CA TYR A 12 -11.97 9.40 12.84
C TYR A 12 -13.03 10.30 13.47
N TYR A 13 -12.91 10.56 14.77
CA TYR A 13 -13.76 11.52 15.49
C TYR A 13 -12.87 12.59 16.11
N TYR A 14 -13.34 13.84 16.10
CA TYR A 14 -12.63 14.95 16.70
C TYR A 14 -13.62 16.01 17.20
N ALA A 15 -13.26 16.71 18.27
CA ALA A 15 -14.05 17.82 18.77
C ALA A 15 -13.61 19.12 18.07
N LEU A 16 -14.57 19.90 17.59
CA LEU A 16 -14.33 21.25 17.08
C LEU A 16 -14.30 22.25 18.24
N ASP A 17 -15.19 22.08 19.22
CA ASP A 17 -15.24 22.82 20.47
C ASP A 17 -16.01 22.02 21.55
N ALA A 18 -16.35 22.66 22.67
CA ALA A 18 -17.05 22.03 23.79
C ALA A 18 -18.46 21.49 23.45
N THR A 19 -19.08 21.94 22.36
CA THR A 19 -20.45 21.57 21.97
C THR A 19 -20.54 20.96 20.58
N HIS A 20 -19.43 20.91 19.83
CA HIS A 20 -19.37 20.38 18.48
C HIS A 20 -18.43 19.18 18.37
N LEU A 21 -19.01 18.02 18.01
CA LEU A 21 -18.27 16.82 17.65
C LEU A 21 -18.33 16.65 16.13
N ALA A 22 -17.23 16.27 15.51
CA ALA A 22 -17.19 15.93 14.10
C ALA A 22 -16.61 14.52 13.90
N PHE A 23 -16.95 13.91 12.77
CA PHE A 23 -16.29 12.69 12.31
C PHE A 23 -15.95 12.75 10.83
N LEU A 24 -14.99 11.93 10.42
CA LEU A 24 -14.64 11.70 9.03
C LEU A 24 -15.34 10.44 8.53
N GLY A 25 -16.22 10.62 7.54
CA GLY A 25 -16.92 9.55 6.85
C GLY A 25 -16.40 9.37 5.43
N VAL A 26 -16.65 8.21 4.85
CA VAL A 26 -16.34 7.91 3.45
C VAL A 26 -17.66 7.60 2.73
N ASP A 27 -17.84 8.17 1.55
CA ASP A 27 -18.98 7.94 0.66
C ASP A 27 -18.49 7.71 -0.77
N GLU A 28 -19.11 6.80 -1.51
CA GLU A 28 -18.68 6.44 -2.87
C GLU A 28 -18.76 7.62 -3.86
N GLN A 29 -19.69 8.56 -3.65
CA GLN A 29 -19.87 9.72 -4.53
C GLN A 29 -19.03 10.91 -4.10
N ARG A 30 -18.86 11.13 -2.78
CA ARG A 30 -18.21 12.33 -2.21
C ARG A 30 -16.76 12.10 -1.79
N GLY A 31 -16.30 10.86 -1.72
CA GLY A 31 -15.01 10.52 -1.12
C GLY A 31 -15.00 10.75 0.39
N LEU A 32 -13.87 11.20 0.93
CA LEU A 32 -13.73 11.55 2.34
C LEU A 32 -14.46 12.88 2.65
N TYR A 33 -15.39 12.86 3.59
CA TYR A 33 -16.09 14.05 4.05
C TYR A 33 -16.03 14.16 5.56
N SER A 34 -16.08 15.39 6.05
CA SER A 34 -16.26 15.70 7.46
C SER A 34 -17.72 15.98 7.74
N GLN A 35 -18.21 15.50 8.88
CA GLN A 35 -19.55 15.80 9.33
C GLN A 35 -19.55 16.29 10.76
N ALA A 36 -20.04 17.51 10.96
CA ALA A 36 -20.12 18.15 12.25
C ALA A 36 -21.53 18.04 12.85
N PHE A 37 -21.57 17.79 14.16
CA PHE A 37 -22.77 17.69 14.98
C PHE A 37 -22.68 18.76 16.05
N SER A 38 -23.70 19.62 16.12
CA SER A 38 -23.91 20.55 17.22
C SER A 38 -25.00 20.00 18.13
N SER A 39 -24.89 20.24 19.44
CA SER A 39 -25.98 19.96 20.39
C SER A 39 -27.28 20.73 20.09
N SER A 40 -27.23 21.75 19.22
CA SER A 40 -28.35 22.68 18.99
C SER A 40 -28.55 23.12 17.54
N GLY A 41 -27.87 22.51 16.56
CA GLY A 41 -27.81 23.03 15.19
C GLY A 41 -27.91 21.96 14.09
N PRO A 42 -28.13 22.38 12.83
CA PRO A 42 -28.20 21.48 11.69
C PRO A 42 -26.87 20.77 11.43
N ARG A 43 -26.94 19.56 10.88
CA ARG A 43 -25.78 18.73 10.52
C ARG A 43 -25.09 19.31 9.29
N GLU A 44 -23.83 19.69 9.43
CA GLU A 44 -23.04 20.24 8.31
C GLU A 44 -22.11 19.16 7.73
N VAL A 45 -22.02 19.11 6.40
CA VAL A 45 -21.12 18.21 5.67
C VAL A 45 -20.09 19.06 4.94
N LEU A 46 -18.83 18.90 5.30
CA LEU A 46 -17.71 19.66 4.77
C LEU A 46 -16.79 18.75 3.96
N PRO A 47 -16.30 19.18 2.79
CA PRO A 47 -15.28 18.43 2.07
C PRO A 47 -13.96 18.45 2.84
N VAL A 48 -13.21 17.35 2.78
CA VAL A 48 -11.85 17.28 3.35
C VAL A 48 -10.84 17.53 2.25
N HIS A 49 -9.89 18.43 2.48
CA HIS A 49 -8.81 18.70 1.54
C HIS A 49 -7.93 17.45 1.36
N ALA A 50 -7.50 17.14 0.13
CA ALA A 50 -6.73 15.93 -0.18
C ALA A 50 -5.42 15.82 0.62
N ASP A 51 -4.73 16.94 0.87
CA ASP A 51 -3.52 16.93 1.70
C ASP A 51 -3.79 16.53 3.16
N VAL A 52 -4.94 16.95 3.72
CA VAL A 52 -5.36 16.55 5.06
C VAL A 52 -5.77 15.07 5.06
N ALA A 53 -6.53 14.65 4.03
CA ALA A 53 -6.93 13.27 3.86
C ALA A 53 -5.71 12.35 3.83
N SER A 54 -4.70 12.67 2.99
CA SER A 54 -3.49 11.87 2.81
C SER A 54 -2.66 11.68 4.09
N PHE A 55 -2.83 12.53 5.09
CA PHE A 55 -2.12 12.44 6.38
C PHE A 55 -2.76 11.46 7.36
N LEU A 56 -3.96 10.97 7.05
CA LEU A 56 -4.68 10.01 7.86
C LEU A 56 -4.36 8.59 7.39
N PRO A 57 -4.24 7.62 8.31
CA PRO A 57 -4.25 6.21 7.93
C PRO A 57 -5.48 5.87 7.09
N GLY A 58 -5.30 5.21 5.94
CA GLY A 58 -6.37 4.92 4.97
C GLY A 58 -6.64 6.08 4.01
N GLY A 59 -6.08 7.26 4.27
CA GLY A 59 -6.29 8.45 3.47
C GLY A 59 -5.55 8.44 2.14
N LEU A 60 -4.40 7.74 2.07
CA LEU A 60 -3.62 7.64 0.84
C LEU A 60 -4.36 6.83 -0.23
N SER A 61 -5.01 5.72 0.14
CA SER A 61 -5.86 4.99 -0.79
C SER A 61 -7.06 5.81 -1.26
N LEU A 62 -7.67 6.62 -0.40
CA LEU A 62 -8.79 7.49 -0.81
C LEU A 62 -8.35 8.53 -1.86
N VAL A 63 -7.18 9.15 -1.66
CA VAL A 63 -6.64 10.15 -2.60
C VAL A 63 -6.17 9.49 -3.90
N HIS A 64 -5.53 8.33 -3.82
CA HIS A 64 -4.86 7.68 -4.95
C HIS A 64 -5.66 6.54 -5.60
N ARG A 65 -6.91 6.33 -5.20
CA ARG A 65 -7.84 5.31 -5.74
C ARG A 65 -7.46 3.86 -5.41
N GLY A 66 -7.18 3.60 -4.15
CA GLY A 66 -6.95 2.27 -3.59
C GLY A 66 -5.48 1.93 -3.37
N THR A 67 -5.23 0.93 -2.54
CA THR A 67 -3.95 0.22 -2.50
C THR A 67 -4.00 -1.01 -3.38
N PHE A 68 -2.84 -1.45 -3.88
CA PHE A 68 -2.72 -2.72 -4.56
C PHE A 68 -1.41 -3.40 -4.21
N GLY A 69 -1.40 -4.72 -4.37
CA GLY A 69 -0.20 -5.52 -4.36
C GLY A 69 -0.27 -6.56 -5.47
N ALA A 70 0.76 -6.63 -6.30
CA ALA A 70 0.74 -7.47 -7.49
C ALA A 70 2.12 -8.07 -7.80
N TRP A 71 2.08 -9.20 -8.49
CA TRP A 71 3.25 -9.83 -9.08
C TRP A 71 3.46 -9.31 -10.49
N GLU A 72 4.65 -8.78 -10.76
CA GLU A 72 5.11 -8.35 -12.06
C GLU A 72 6.15 -9.34 -12.61
N CYS A 73 6.01 -9.75 -13.87
CA CYS A 73 7.00 -10.59 -14.53
C CYS A 73 8.15 -9.70 -15.02
N VAL A 74 9.25 -9.67 -14.26
CA VAL A 74 10.42 -8.85 -14.57
C VAL A 74 11.34 -9.50 -15.61
N LYS A 75 11.29 -10.83 -15.76
CA LYS A 75 12.09 -11.53 -16.77
C LYS A 75 11.47 -12.85 -17.24
N LEU A 76 11.51 -13.09 -18.54
CA LEU A 76 11.22 -14.38 -19.18
C LEU A 76 12.53 -14.98 -19.71
N ILE A 77 12.83 -16.20 -19.29
CA ILE A 77 13.95 -16.98 -19.79
C ILE A 77 13.37 -18.19 -20.53
N GLN A 78 13.79 -18.43 -21.76
CA GLN A 78 13.29 -19.54 -22.55
C GLN A 78 14.41 -20.27 -23.28
N ASN A 79 14.28 -21.59 -23.38
CA ASN A 79 15.15 -22.41 -24.20
C ASN A 79 14.39 -22.84 -25.46
N GLU A 80 14.77 -22.25 -26.59
CA GLU A 80 14.18 -22.56 -27.90
C GLU A 80 14.92 -23.68 -28.64
N THR A 81 16.01 -24.20 -28.05
CA THR A 81 16.81 -25.25 -28.67
C THR A 81 16.28 -26.64 -28.34
N ASP A 82 16.72 -27.64 -29.11
CA ASP A 82 16.38 -29.05 -28.89
C ASP A 82 17.30 -29.74 -27.84
N GLY A 83 18.27 -29.01 -27.26
CA GLY A 83 19.17 -29.50 -26.20
C GLY A 83 18.95 -28.78 -24.86
N PRO A 84 19.40 -29.35 -23.72
CA PRO A 84 19.36 -28.63 -22.45
C PRO A 84 20.32 -27.43 -22.50
N LEU A 85 19.84 -26.29 -22.01
CA LEU A 85 20.61 -25.05 -21.95
C LEU A 85 21.01 -24.79 -20.49
N PRO A 86 22.25 -25.14 -20.08
CA PRO A 86 22.79 -24.65 -18.82
C PRO A 86 23.07 -23.16 -18.95
N GLY A 87 22.42 -22.36 -18.13
CA GLY A 87 22.56 -20.90 -18.15
C GLY A 87 22.82 -20.35 -16.76
N SER A 88 23.80 -19.44 -16.68
CA SER A 88 23.80 -18.41 -15.65
C SER A 88 23.15 -17.17 -16.24
N HIS A 89 22.10 -16.69 -15.60
CA HIS A 89 21.36 -15.52 -16.03
C HIS A 89 21.46 -14.47 -14.93
N GLU A 90 22.08 -13.34 -15.25
CA GLU A 90 22.04 -12.15 -14.39
C GLU A 90 20.66 -11.50 -14.50
N ILE A 91 20.04 -11.19 -13.37
CA ILE A 91 18.70 -10.64 -13.28
C ILE A 91 18.76 -9.40 -12.40
N THR A 92 18.38 -8.27 -12.96
CA THR A 92 18.28 -7.01 -12.23
C THR A 92 16.87 -6.89 -11.65
N ARG A 93 16.77 -6.65 -10.35
CA ARG A 93 15.51 -6.38 -9.64
C ARG A 93 15.57 -5.00 -8.99
N LYS A 94 14.41 -4.38 -8.80
CA LYS A 94 14.29 -3.15 -7.99
C LYS A 94 13.99 -3.51 -6.55
N VAL A 95 14.61 -2.89 -5.57
CA VAL A 95 14.28 -3.11 -4.15
C VAL A 95 14.10 -1.78 -3.45
N GLY A 96 13.24 -1.74 -2.44
CA GLY A 96 13.00 -0.54 -1.65
C GLY A 96 11.88 0.32 -2.22
N ARG A 97 11.89 1.59 -1.84
CA ARG A 97 10.80 2.54 -2.00
C ARG A 97 11.12 3.63 -3.00
N VAL A 98 10.15 3.97 -3.84
CA VAL A 98 10.26 5.13 -4.74
C VAL A 98 10.24 6.43 -3.91
N GLU A 99 11.23 7.30 -4.10
CA GLU A 99 11.29 8.63 -3.46
C GLU A 99 10.43 9.67 -4.18
N GLU A 100 9.18 9.32 -4.47
CA GLU A 100 8.22 10.29 -5.02
C GLU A 100 7.43 10.96 -3.89
N LYS A 101 7.06 12.22 -4.12
CA LYS A 101 6.12 12.92 -3.23
C LYS A 101 4.74 12.26 -3.35
N LEU A 102 4.36 11.54 -2.29
CA LEU A 102 3.05 10.89 -2.17
C LEU A 102 1.92 11.91 -1.93
N ALA A 103 2.27 13.04 -1.32
CA ALA A 103 1.39 14.15 -1.03
C ALA A 103 2.21 15.45 -0.92
N ASN A 104 1.52 16.60 -0.99
CA ASN A 104 2.12 17.92 -0.85
C ASN A 104 2.26 18.32 0.63
N TRP A 105 2.81 17.44 1.46
CA TRP A 105 3.06 17.76 2.87
C TRP A 105 4.17 18.81 2.96
N THR A 106 3.79 20.04 3.31
CA THR A 106 4.70 21.17 3.50
C THR A 106 4.98 21.44 4.98
N PHE A 107 4.57 20.54 5.88
CA PHE A 107 4.72 20.73 7.31
C PHE A 107 6.18 20.61 7.74
N SER A 108 6.72 21.69 8.27
CA SER A 108 7.96 21.72 9.05
C SER A 108 7.60 22.25 10.43
N THR A 109 7.54 21.37 11.41
CA THR A 109 7.46 21.75 12.82
C THR A 109 8.77 21.35 13.49
N ALA A 110 9.25 22.20 14.41
CA ALA A 110 10.46 21.90 15.18
C ALA A 110 10.24 20.61 15.98
N GLY A 111 11.01 19.57 15.66
CA GLY A 111 10.88 18.24 16.27
C GLY A 111 10.02 17.22 15.51
N SER A 112 9.49 17.56 14.33
CA SER A 112 8.86 16.56 13.44
C SER A 112 9.89 15.53 12.96
N PRO A 113 9.52 14.24 12.83
CA PRO A 113 10.32 13.28 12.06
C PRO A 113 10.59 13.82 10.65
N ALA A 114 11.69 13.36 10.05
CA ALA A 114 12.01 13.77 8.68
C ALA A 114 10.83 13.42 7.76
N PRO A 115 10.52 14.26 6.75
CA PRO A 115 9.39 14.01 5.86
C PRO A 115 9.41 12.61 5.20
N ALA A 116 10.61 12.08 4.95
CA ALA A 116 10.80 10.72 4.42
C ALA A 116 10.32 9.65 5.42
N ASP A 117 10.75 9.72 6.68
CA ASP A 117 10.37 8.78 7.74
C ASP A 117 8.85 8.78 7.96
N LEU A 118 8.24 9.97 7.99
CA LEU A 118 6.80 10.11 8.11
C LEU A 118 6.05 9.48 6.93
N SER A 119 6.58 9.67 5.72
CA SER A 119 6.01 9.06 4.51
C SER A 119 6.07 7.53 4.54
N VAL A 120 7.17 6.97 5.07
CA VAL A 120 7.32 5.52 5.23
C VAL A 120 6.32 5.01 6.27
N ALA A 121 6.24 5.65 7.43
CA ALA A 121 5.31 5.26 8.49
C ALA A 121 3.85 5.29 8.03
N LEU A 122 3.45 6.31 7.27
CA LEU A 122 2.09 6.42 6.71
C LEU A 122 1.79 5.33 5.69
N LEU A 123 2.74 4.99 4.81
CA LEU A 123 2.57 3.87 3.86
C LEU A 123 2.50 2.52 4.56
N GLN A 124 3.34 2.29 5.56
CA GLN A 124 3.31 1.06 6.35
C GLN A 124 1.96 0.90 7.05
N ALA A 125 1.45 1.98 7.66
CA ALA A 125 0.11 2.00 8.24
C ALA A 125 -0.97 1.74 7.17
N GLU A 126 -0.90 2.41 6.02
CA GLU A 126 -1.84 2.25 4.90
C GLU A 126 -1.93 0.78 4.43
N PHE A 127 -0.79 0.13 4.16
CA PHE A 127 -0.79 -1.27 3.71
C PHE A 127 -1.19 -2.26 4.81
N SER A 128 -0.98 -1.90 6.08
CA SER A 128 -1.38 -2.72 7.24
C SER A 128 -2.88 -2.67 7.51
N LEU A 129 -3.59 -1.64 7.04
CA LEU A 129 -5.02 -1.52 7.23
C LEU A 129 -5.80 -2.61 6.46
N PRO A 130 -6.91 -3.12 7.03
CA PRO A 130 -7.82 -4.00 6.30
C PRO A 130 -8.37 -3.38 5.01
N PRO A 131 -8.80 -4.20 4.02
CA PRO A 131 -9.39 -3.71 2.77
C PRO A 131 -10.61 -2.79 2.94
N MET A 132 -11.40 -2.97 3.99
CA MET A 132 -12.55 -2.10 4.28
C MET A 132 -12.16 -0.64 4.58
N TYR A 133 -10.90 -0.40 4.91
CA TYR A 133 -10.32 0.92 5.15
C TYR A 133 -9.35 1.35 4.05
N GLY A 134 -9.37 0.65 2.90
CA GLY A 134 -8.57 0.99 1.73
C GLY A 134 -7.15 0.41 1.70
N GLY A 135 -6.75 -0.35 2.73
CA GLY A 135 -5.45 -1.03 2.81
C GLY A 135 -5.44 -2.46 2.23
N LEU A 136 -4.36 -3.21 2.50
CA LEU A 136 -4.20 -4.61 2.04
C LEU A 136 -4.14 -5.64 3.18
N GLY A 137 -4.07 -5.17 4.43
CA GLY A 137 -3.90 -6.02 5.60
C GLY A 137 -2.57 -6.78 5.58
N LEU A 138 -1.49 -6.13 5.14
CA LEU A 138 -0.16 -6.74 5.02
C LEU A 138 0.82 -6.13 6.00
N ARG A 139 1.68 -6.98 6.60
CA ARG A 139 2.81 -6.53 7.40
C ARG A 139 3.99 -6.23 6.48
N THR A 140 4.37 -4.97 6.44
CA THR A 140 5.44 -4.47 5.57
C THR A 140 6.69 -4.05 6.35
N GLU A 141 6.70 -4.23 7.68
CA GLU A 141 7.83 -3.95 8.57
C GLU A 141 9.04 -4.88 8.31
N GLN A 142 8.82 -6.01 7.64
CA GLN A 142 9.88 -6.95 7.26
C GLN A 142 10.63 -6.52 5.99
N GLU A 143 10.10 -5.54 5.25
CA GLU A 143 10.76 -4.99 4.06
C GLU A 143 11.60 -3.77 4.46
N GLU A 144 12.70 -3.54 3.75
CA GLU A 144 13.48 -2.32 3.90
C GLU A 144 12.94 -1.23 2.98
N TRP A 145 12.68 -0.06 3.56
CA TRP A 145 12.04 1.08 2.91
C TRP A 145 13.04 2.16 2.50
N GLU A 146 14.26 1.76 2.13
CA GLU A 146 15.29 2.65 1.60
C GLU A 146 14.93 3.17 0.21
N ALA A 147 15.66 4.16 -0.30
CA ALA A 147 15.50 4.63 -1.67
C ALA A 147 15.68 3.47 -2.65
N VAL A 148 14.87 3.45 -3.71
CA VAL A 148 14.87 2.35 -4.66
C VAL A 148 16.27 2.13 -5.26
N ALA A 149 16.74 0.90 -5.16
CA ALA A 149 18.01 0.47 -5.71
C ALA A 149 17.81 -0.68 -6.71
N GLU A 150 18.73 -0.81 -7.66
CA GLU A 150 18.79 -1.97 -8.54
C GLU A 150 19.81 -2.97 -7.99
N GLU A 151 19.36 -4.19 -7.72
CA GLU A 151 20.20 -5.29 -7.27
C GLU A 151 20.30 -6.34 -8.39
N GLY A 152 21.52 -6.80 -8.66
CA GLY A 152 21.77 -7.94 -9.53
C GLY A 152 21.72 -9.25 -8.74
N GLU A 153 20.99 -10.24 -9.24
CA GLU A 153 20.96 -11.60 -8.72
C GLU A 153 21.31 -12.58 -9.84
N GLU A 154 22.22 -13.52 -9.57
CA GLU A 154 22.63 -14.55 -10.52
C GLU A 154 21.75 -15.79 -10.36
N LEU A 155 20.92 -16.09 -11.37
CA LEU A 155 20.17 -17.34 -11.42
C LEU A 155 20.94 -18.40 -12.21
N ARG A 156 21.29 -19.50 -11.53
CA ARG A 156 21.85 -20.70 -12.18
C ARG A 156 20.76 -21.73 -12.38
N VAL A 157 20.42 -22.01 -13.63
CA VAL A 157 19.37 -22.98 -13.98
C VAL A 157 19.71 -23.72 -15.27
N ILE A 158 19.31 -24.99 -15.34
CA ILE A 158 19.37 -25.78 -16.56
C ILE A 158 17.96 -25.87 -17.13
N LEU A 159 17.72 -25.19 -18.24
CA LEU A 159 16.45 -25.21 -18.95
C LEU A 159 16.41 -26.39 -19.93
N GLN A 160 15.41 -27.27 -19.79
CA GLN A 160 15.21 -28.33 -20.78
C GLN A 160 14.70 -27.74 -22.11
N PRO A 161 14.79 -28.50 -23.22
CA PRO A 161 14.27 -28.07 -24.51
C PRO A 161 12.84 -27.54 -24.42
N ARG A 162 12.57 -26.42 -25.08
CA ARG A 162 11.25 -25.78 -25.19
C ARG A 162 10.62 -25.36 -23.86
N GLN A 163 11.42 -25.23 -22.79
CA GLN A 163 10.94 -24.74 -21.50
C GLN A 163 11.06 -23.23 -21.36
N LYS A 164 10.15 -22.68 -20.56
CA LYS A 164 10.09 -21.27 -20.17
C LYS A 164 10.14 -21.15 -18.65
N LEU A 165 10.83 -20.14 -18.18
CA LEU A 165 10.89 -19.72 -16.78
C LEU A 165 10.52 -18.24 -16.70
N TYR A 166 9.62 -17.94 -15.78
CA TYR A 166 9.11 -16.61 -15.51
C TYR A 166 9.60 -16.19 -14.14
N TRP A 167 10.26 -15.05 -14.08
CA TRP A 167 10.75 -14.44 -12.85
C TRP A 167 9.79 -13.33 -12.45
N TRP A 168 9.21 -13.47 -11.27
CA TRP A 168 8.20 -12.59 -10.73
C TRP A 168 8.75 -11.82 -9.54
N GLN A 169 8.44 -10.53 -9.49
CA GLN A 169 8.69 -9.66 -8.35
C GLN A 169 7.36 -9.13 -7.82
N TYR A 170 7.21 -9.11 -6.50
CA TYR A 170 6.04 -8.53 -5.87
C TYR A 170 6.26 -7.05 -5.55
N HIS A 171 5.27 -6.22 -5.85
CA HIS A 171 5.31 -4.79 -5.53
C HIS A 171 3.98 -4.33 -4.91
N LEU A 172 4.07 -3.33 -4.04
CA LEU A 172 2.93 -2.63 -3.45
C LEU A 172 2.81 -1.23 -4.02
N GLY A 173 1.59 -0.73 -4.15
CA GLY A 173 1.37 0.60 -4.69
C GLY A 173 0.02 1.23 -4.37
N LEU A 174 -0.14 2.45 -4.86
CA LEU A 174 -1.32 3.28 -4.70
C LEU A 174 -1.92 3.59 -6.08
N GLY A 175 -3.19 3.23 -6.28
CA GLY A 175 -3.88 3.32 -7.55
C GLY A 175 -3.23 2.44 -8.62
N HIS A 176 -2.45 3.06 -9.51
CA HIS A 176 -1.68 2.39 -10.56
C HIS A 176 -0.17 2.59 -10.41
N ARG A 177 0.27 3.25 -9.33
CA ARG A 177 1.67 3.63 -9.12
C ARG A 177 2.31 2.68 -8.10
N PRO A 178 3.34 1.90 -8.49
CA PRO A 178 4.11 1.13 -7.53
C PRO A 178 4.92 2.07 -6.63
N VAL A 179 4.97 1.75 -5.34
CA VAL A 179 5.61 2.57 -4.30
C VAL A 179 6.68 1.79 -3.55
N LEU A 180 6.47 0.48 -3.34
CA LEU A 180 7.44 -0.42 -2.72
C LEU A 180 7.68 -1.63 -3.63
N PHE A 181 8.94 -1.92 -3.91
CA PHE A 181 9.39 -3.14 -4.56
C PHE A 181 9.90 -4.11 -3.49
N CYS A 182 9.16 -5.20 -3.29
CA CYS A 182 9.51 -6.19 -2.26
C CYS A 182 10.70 -7.02 -2.73
N ARG A 183 11.50 -7.50 -1.77
CA ARG A 183 12.64 -8.39 -2.06
C ARG A 183 12.21 -9.81 -2.42
N CYS A 184 10.98 -10.18 -2.09
CA CYS A 184 10.45 -11.49 -2.37
C CYS A 184 10.30 -11.72 -3.89
N LEU A 185 10.95 -12.77 -4.37
CA LEU A 185 10.94 -13.19 -5.77
C LEU A 185 10.39 -14.60 -5.92
N LYS A 186 9.81 -14.86 -7.09
CA LYS A 186 9.34 -16.20 -7.43
C LYS A 186 9.68 -16.55 -8.86
N VAL A 187 10.21 -17.75 -9.04
CA VAL A 187 10.45 -18.33 -10.35
C VAL A 187 9.40 -19.40 -10.61
N THR A 188 8.67 -19.29 -11.71
CA THR A 188 7.64 -20.25 -12.12
C THR A 188 7.86 -20.72 -13.56
N ARG A 189 7.18 -21.80 -13.96
CA ARG A 189 7.16 -22.29 -15.35
C ARG A 189 5.87 -21.91 -16.09
N SER A 190 4.99 -21.18 -15.43
CA SER A 190 3.69 -20.75 -15.97
C SER A 190 3.73 -19.26 -16.25
N PRO A 191 3.11 -18.79 -17.36
CA PRO A 191 2.90 -17.36 -17.59
C PRO A 191 1.93 -16.72 -16.60
N THR A 192 1.23 -17.52 -15.79
CA THR A 192 0.34 -17.02 -14.74
C THR A 192 1.14 -16.57 -13.53
N SER A 193 0.81 -15.39 -13.01
CA SER A 193 1.40 -14.85 -11.79
C SER A 193 1.21 -15.80 -10.59
N PRO A 194 2.16 -15.85 -9.64
CA PRO A 194 1.99 -16.60 -8.41
C PRO A 194 0.72 -16.19 -7.65
N ALA A 195 -0.01 -17.17 -7.11
CA ALA A 195 -1.26 -16.92 -6.38
C ALA A 195 -1.04 -16.51 -4.91
N ASN A 196 0.12 -16.84 -4.33
CA ASN A 196 0.40 -16.55 -2.94
C ASN A 196 0.96 -15.13 -2.76
N LEU A 197 0.54 -14.48 -1.69
CA LEU A 197 1.13 -13.22 -1.23
C LEU A 197 2.44 -13.54 -0.48
N PRO A 198 3.55 -12.82 -0.74
CA PRO A 198 4.82 -13.09 -0.06
C PRO A 198 4.90 -12.44 1.32
N LEU A 199 4.10 -11.40 1.57
CA LEU A 199 4.06 -10.70 2.85
C LEU A 199 3.02 -11.32 3.80
N PRO A 200 3.33 -11.44 5.09
CA PRO A 200 2.36 -11.93 6.07
C PRO A 200 1.22 -10.94 6.23
N ARG A 201 0.05 -11.44 6.65
CA ARG A 201 -1.07 -10.57 6.99
C ARG A 201 -0.77 -9.79 8.26
N SER A 202 -1.25 -8.56 8.32
CA SER A 202 -1.42 -7.83 9.56
C SER A 202 -2.40 -8.59 10.42
N ASP A 203 -2.00 -8.95 11.65
CA ASP A 203 -2.94 -9.56 12.58
C ASP A 203 -4.07 -8.54 12.76
N ALA A 204 -5.28 -8.92 12.36
CA ALA A 204 -6.44 -8.31 12.99
C ALA A 204 -6.28 -8.68 14.45
N GLY A 205 -6.07 -7.69 15.32
CA GLY A 205 -6.14 -7.91 16.76
C GLY A 205 -7.35 -8.80 17.02
N ASP A 206 -7.10 -9.91 17.68
CA ASP A 206 -8.09 -10.85 18.17
C ASP A 206 -9.11 -10.01 18.95
N ALA A 207 -10.18 -9.59 18.29
CA ALA A 207 -11.37 -9.04 18.92
C ALA A 207 -12.12 -10.22 19.50
N GLY A 208 -11.47 -10.85 20.49
CA GLY A 208 -12.10 -11.75 21.42
C GLY A 208 -13.11 -10.96 22.25
N VAL A 209 -14.30 -11.55 22.31
CA VAL A 209 -15.46 -11.24 23.16
C VAL A 209 -16.41 -10.16 22.63
#